data_AF-A0A9P9DUT4-F1
#
_entry.id   AF-A0A9P9DUT4-F1
#
_cell.length_a   1.000
_cell.length_b   1.000
_cell.length_c   1.000
_cell.angle_alpha   90.00
_cell.angle_beta   90.00
_cell.angle_gamma   90.00
#
_symmetry.space_group_name_H-M   'P 1'
#
loop_
_entity.id
_entity.type
_entity.pdbx_description
1 polymer ?
#
loop_
_entity_poly.entity_id
_entity_poly.type
_entity_poly.pdbx_seq_one_letter_code
_entity_poly.pdbx_strand_id
1 'polypeptide(L)'
;MSRRVHEHTVDDLIRLDITTPGSMRIPIRSPERAFQSWDTSTAGSSTYYPCDIPSGISDCGDSTFEDQTSDASPSVEDCRTIITNIEGDASTEWTTEVVGKNQREIASYGSCSFGVEATEVTGNVNFQVGGQDVIGIINLAIEKFGGSGKVGAKGDMGCNGNVKDQGVKWGIY
;
A
#
# COMPACT_ATOMS: atom_id res chain seq x y z
N MET A 1 -12.69 7.12 28.31
CA MET A 1 -11.79 6.21 27.57
C MET A 1 -12.32 4.79 27.74
N SER A 2 -13.14 4.33 26.80
CA SER A 2 -13.76 2.99 26.86
C SER A 2 -12.89 2.01 26.07
N ARG A 3 -12.13 1.15 26.78
CA ARG A 3 -11.51 -0.04 26.18
C ARG A 3 -12.64 -1.03 25.90
N ARG A 4 -13.03 -1.14 24.64
CA ARG A 4 -13.91 -2.22 24.17
C ARG A 4 -13.06 -3.50 24.10
N VAL A 5 -12.99 -4.24 25.21
CA VAL A 5 -12.44 -5.60 25.20
C VAL A 5 -13.48 -6.46 24.50
N HIS A 6 -13.08 -7.11 23.41
CA HIS A 6 -13.93 -8.01 22.64
C HIS A 6 -14.17 -9.27 23.50
N GLU A 7 -15.43 -9.56 23.80
CA GLU A 7 -15.88 -10.58 24.78
C GLU A 7 -15.64 -12.04 24.31
N HIS A 8 -14.99 -12.26 23.17
CA HIS A 8 -14.83 -13.57 22.53
C HIS A 8 -13.43 -14.21 22.68
N THR A 9 -12.45 -13.57 23.32
CA THR A 9 -11.05 -14.06 23.25
C THR A 9 -10.69 -15.22 24.19
N VAL A 10 -11.30 -15.33 25.38
CA VAL A 10 -10.86 -16.31 26.39
C VAL A 10 -11.46 -17.70 26.15
N ASP A 11 -12.73 -17.77 25.76
CA ASP A 11 -13.39 -19.06 25.48
C ASP A 11 -12.81 -19.74 24.23
N ASP A 12 -12.40 -18.98 23.22
CA ASP A 12 -11.76 -19.53 22.03
C ASP A 12 -10.33 -20.03 22.31
N LEU A 13 -9.63 -19.44 23.29
CA LEU A 13 -8.34 -19.94 23.78
C LEU A 13 -8.48 -21.28 24.52
N ILE A 14 -9.55 -21.47 25.29
CA ILE A 14 -9.82 -22.70 26.05
C ILE A 14 -10.25 -23.85 25.13
N ARG A 15 -10.86 -23.53 23.97
CA ARG A 15 -11.28 -24.51 22.95
C ARG A 15 -10.17 -25.01 22.04
N LEU A 16 -8.96 -24.43 22.11
CA LEU A 16 -7.81 -24.95 21.38
C LEU A 16 -7.38 -26.27 22.02
N ASP A 17 -7.92 -27.36 21.50
CA ASP A 17 -7.59 -28.72 21.92
C ASP A 17 -6.15 -29.07 21.50
N ILE A 18 -5.18 -28.76 22.37
CA ILE A 18 -3.75 -29.07 22.18
C ILE A 18 -3.50 -30.53 22.61
N THR A 19 -3.94 -31.48 21.80
CA THR A 19 -3.78 -32.93 22.05
C THR A 19 -2.46 -33.51 21.55
N THR A 20 -1.70 -32.76 20.76
CA THR A 20 -0.43 -33.21 20.18
C THR A 20 0.76 -32.53 20.87
N PRO A 21 1.61 -33.28 21.60
CA PRO A 21 2.85 -32.76 22.13
C PRO A 21 3.73 -32.21 20.99
N GLY A 22 4.17 -30.95 21.10
CA GLY A 22 5.07 -30.32 20.13
C GLY A 22 4.42 -29.35 19.13
N SER A 23 3.11 -29.13 19.16
CA SER A 23 2.45 -28.10 18.34
C SER A 23 1.71 -27.07 19.20
N MET A 24 2.03 -25.78 19.03
CA MET A 24 1.29 -24.66 19.64
C MET A 24 0.48 -23.96 18.56
N ARG A 25 -0.82 -23.74 18.79
CA ARG A 25 -1.70 -22.94 17.92
C ARG A 25 -1.95 -21.59 18.58
N ILE A 26 -1.43 -20.52 17.98
CA ILE A 26 -1.62 -19.16 18.47
C ILE A 26 -2.78 -18.54 17.66
N PRO A 27 -3.87 -18.10 18.30
CA PRO A 27 -4.90 -17.36 17.59
C PRO A 27 -4.35 -15.98 17.23
N ILE A 28 -4.09 -15.78 15.94
CA ILE A 28 -3.69 -14.51 15.37
C ILE A 28 -4.86 -13.91 14.59
N ARG A 29 -4.99 -12.58 14.65
CA ARG A 29 -6.10 -11.86 13.99
C ARG A 29 -6.05 -12.01 12.46
N SER A 30 -4.87 -12.20 11.89
CA SER A 30 -4.66 -12.28 10.44
C SER A 30 -3.59 -13.31 10.12
N PRO A 31 -3.96 -14.60 9.96
CA PRO A 31 -3.05 -15.68 9.62
C PRO A 31 -2.18 -15.41 8.40
N GLU A 32 -2.77 -14.83 7.36
CA GLU A 32 -2.12 -14.52 6.10
C GLU A 32 -1.00 -13.49 6.29
N ARG A 33 -1.27 -12.44 7.06
CA ARG A 33 -0.28 -11.38 7.37
C ARG A 33 0.89 -11.93 8.17
N ALA A 34 0.62 -12.77 9.15
CA ALA A 34 1.70 -13.36 9.94
C ALA A 34 2.57 -14.32 9.12
N PHE A 35 1.95 -15.04 8.18
CA PHE A 35 2.68 -15.90 7.26
C PHE A 35 3.52 -15.07 6.27
N GLN A 36 2.99 -13.97 5.75
CA GLN A 36 3.73 -13.06 4.88
C GLN A 36 4.97 -12.50 5.57
N SER A 37 4.84 -11.91 6.76
CA SER A 37 6.03 -11.43 7.48
C SER A 37 6.99 -12.57 7.84
N TRP A 38 6.49 -13.76 8.19
CA TRP A 38 7.38 -14.91 8.39
C TRP A 38 8.24 -15.22 7.15
N ASP A 39 7.64 -15.18 5.95
CA ASP A 39 8.27 -15.54 4.68
C ASP A 39 9.19 -14.43 4.14
N THR A 40 8.80 -13.17 4.31
CA THR A 40 9.52 -12.02 3.76
C THR A 40 10.49 -11.36 4.73
N SER A 41 10.37 -11.60 6.04
CA SER A 41 11.17 -10.94 7.09
C SER A 41 12.00 -11.93 7.90
N THR A 42 13.11 -11.45 8.48
CA THR A 42 13.96 -12.24 9.37
C THR A 42 13.36 -12.32 10.78
N ALA A 43 13.45 -13.49 11.42
CA ALA A 43 13.00 -13.65 12.80
C ALA A 43 13.65 -12.63 13.75
N GLY A 44 12.80 -11.86 14.45
CA GLY A 44 13.24 -10.79 15.35
C GLY A 44 13.58 -9.45 14.66
N SER A 45 13.22 -9.27 13.38
CA SER A 45 13.34 -8.00 12.65
C SER A 45 12.66 -6.83 13.40
N SER A 46 11.59 -7.12 14.13
CA SER A 46 10.86 -6.16 14.95
C SER A 46 10.35 -6.81 16.23
N THR A 47 9.97 -5.97 17.20
CA THR A 47 9.24 -6.39 18.41
C THR A 47 7.91 -7.08 18.10
N TYR A 48 7.36 -6.86 16.90
CA TYR A 48 6.05 -7.36 16.49
C TYR A 48 6.14 -8.58 15.57
N TYR A 49 7.34 -9.07 15.24
CA TYR A 49 7.52 -10.26 14.41
C TYR A 49 6.82 -11.49 15.01
N PRO A 50 6.13 -12.32 14.20
CA PRO A 50 5.91 -12.24 12.75
C PRO A 50 4.63 -11.49 12.37
N CYS A 51 4.02 -10.71 13.27
CA CYS A 51 2.76 -10.00 13.01
C CYS A 51 2.96 -8.59 12.44
N ASP A 52 4.19 -8.22 12.10
CA ASP A 52 4.49 -6.98 11.38
C ASP A 52 3.91 -7.02 9.96
N ILE A 53 3.56 -5.84 9.45
CA ILE A 53 3.21 -5.68 8.04
C ILE A 53 4.55 -5.61 7.31
N PRO A 54 4.90 -6.61 6.48
CA PRO A 54 6.13 -6.55 5.72
C PRO A 54 6.09 -5.35 4.78
N SER A 55 7.21 -4.64 4.69
CA SER A 55 7.33 -3.49 3.78
C SER A 55 7.06 -3.94 2.35
N GLY A 56 6.18 -3.24 1.63
CA GLY A 56 5.95 -3.51 0.22
C GLY A 56 7.15 -3.12 -0.64
N ILE A 57 7.10 -3.47 -1.93
CA ILE A 57 8.07 -3.02 -2.94
C ILE A 57 8.01 -1.48 -3.05
N SER A 58 9.18 -0.84 -3.10
CA SER A 58 9.35 0.60 -3.32
C SER A 58 10.40 0.81 -4.40
N ASP A 59 9.94 1.27 -5.56
CA ASP A 59 10.74 1.51 -6.76
C ASP A 59 10.82 2.99 -7.12
N CYS A 60 10.12 3.84 -6.37
CA CYS A 60 10.10 5.28 -6.57
C CYS A 60 10.75 6.03 -5.39
N GLY A 61 11.33 7.18 -5.71
CA GLY A 61 11.90 8.11 -4.74
C GLY A 61 10.89 9.13 -4.21
N ASP A 62 11.41 10.21 -3.64
CA ASP A 62 10.60 11.29 -3.07
C ASP A 62 9.62 11.89 -4.09
N SER A 63 8.43 12.21 -3.60
CA SER A 63 7.33 12.76 -4.39
C SER A 63 7.05 14.22 -4.06
N THR A 64 6.73 15.02 -5.09
CA THR A 64 6.08 16.32 -4.93
C THR A 64 4.58 16.15 -4.69
N PHE A 65 3.88 17.17 -4.19
CA PHE A 65 2.45 17.12 -3.92
C PHE A 65 1.78 18.45 -4.25
N GLU A 66 0.83 18.43 -5.18
CA GLU A 66 -0.04 19.54 -5.55
C GLU A 66 -1.50 19.17 -5.23
N ASP A 67 -2.18 20.03 -4.46
CA ASP A 67 -3.59 19.85 -4.10
C ASP A 67 -4.49 20.06 -5.32
N GLN A 68 -5.34 19.07 -5.62
CA GLN A 68 -6.38 19.13 -6.65
C GLN A 68 -7.75 18.76 -6.07
N THR A 69 -7.90 18.88 -4.74
CA THR A 69 -9.12 18.47 -4.04
C THR A 69 -10.28 19.39 -4.42
N SER A 70 -11.40 18.76 -4.77
CA SER A 70 -12.66 19.41 -5.11
C SER A 70 -13.83 18.55 -4.62
N ASP A 71 -15.06 19.04 -4.75
CA ASP A 71 -16.26 18.26 -4.41
C ASP A 71 -16.42 17.00 -5.28
N ALA A 72 -15.81 17.00 -6.47
CA ALA A 72 -15.79 15.86 -7.40
C ALA A 72 -14.70 14.83 -7.06
N SER A 73 -13.79 15.15 -6.13
CA SER A 73 -12.68 14.27 -5.76
C SER A 73 -13.17 12.99 -5.06
N PRO A 74 -12.34 11.93 -5.07
CA PRO A 74 -12.68 10.67 -4.43
C PRO A 74 -12.74 10.79 -2.92
N SER A 75 -13.46 9.87 -2.30
CA SER A 75 -13.54 9.81 -0.84
C SER A 75 -12.22 9.31 -0.24
N VAL A 76 -11.83 9.87 0.90
CA VAL A 76 -10.67 9.41 1.68
C VAL A 76 -10.81 7.94 2.08
N GLU A 77 -12.04 7.48 2.34
CA GLU A 77 -12.34 6.09 2.71
C GLU A 77 -12.05 5.11 1.57
N ASP A 78 -12.44 5.46 0.34
CA ASP A 78 -12.14 4.65 -0.84
C ASP A 78 -10.62 4.54 -1.08
N CYS A 79 -9.90 5.66 -0.95
CA CYS A 79 -8.44 5.64 -1.10
C CYS A 79 -7.74 4.83 0.00
N ARG A 80 -8.27 4.81 1.23
CA ARG A 80 -7.77 3.93 2.30
C ARG A 80 -8.03 2.46 2.01
N THR A 81 -9.06 2.15 1.24
CA THR A 81 -9.32 0.76 0.84
C THR A 81 -8.29 0.29 -0.18
N ILE A 82 -7.84 1.15 -1.11
CA ILE A 82 -6.68 0.86 -1.97
C ILE A 82 -5.46 0.50 -1.13
N ILE A 83 -5.13 1.30 -0.11
CA ILE A 83 -4.02 1.02 0.81
C ILE A 83 -4.17 -0.37 1.43
N THR A 84 -5.36 -0.67 1.97
CA THR A 84 -5.61 -1.94 2.66
C THR A 84 -5.49 -3.15 1.72
N ASN A 85 -5.89 -3.00 0.45
CA ASN A 85 -5.77 -4.03 -0.57
C ASN A 85 -4.31 -4.31 -0.91
N ILE A 86 -3.49 -3.26 -1.06
CA ILE A 86 -2.06 -3.38 -1.35
C ILE A 86 -1.28 -3.92 -0.14
N GLU A 87 -1.61 -3.49 1.08
CA GLU A 87 -1.02 -4.03 2.32
C GLU A 87 -1.25 -5.54 2.50
N GLY A 88 -2.28 -6.08 1.84
CA GLY A 88 -2.53 -7.53 1.81
C GLY A 88 -1.60 -8.30 0.89
N ASP A 89 -0.82 -7.63 0.06
CA ASP A 89 0.11 -8.23 -0.90
C ASP A 89 1.40 -7.38 -1.02
N ALA A 90 2.40 -7.73 -0.22
CA ALA A 90 3.71 -7.06 -0.22
C ALA A 90 4.48 -7.20 -1.54
N SER A 91 4.06 -8.09 -2.45
CA SER A 91 4.67 -8.27 -3.77
C SER A 91 4.05 -7.39 -4.86
N THR A 92 3.08 -6.53 -4.50
CA THR A 92 2.42 -5.63 -5.44
C THR A 92 3.43 -4.69 -6.10
N GLU A 93 3.49 -4.75 -7.43
CA GLU A 93 4.32 -3.90 -8.28
C GLU A 93 3.62 -3.74 -9.64
N TRP A 94 3.71 -2.54 -10.22
CA TRP A 94 3.18 -2.25 -11.55
C TRP A 94 4.30 -1.87 -12.51
N THR A 95 4.36 -2.56 -13.65
CA THR A 95 5.22 -2.17 -14.77
C THR A 95 4.40 -1.39 -15.79
N THR A 96 4.81 -0.15 -16.07
CA THR A 96 4.13 0.75 -17.03
C THR A 96 5.05 1.12 -18.18
N GLU A 97 4.52 1.08 -19.41
CA GLU A 97 5.25 1.49 -20.61
C GLU A 97 5.47 3.01 -20.66
N VAL A 98 6.66 3.42 -21.08
CA VAL A 98 7.03 4.83 -21.24
C VAL A 98 6.54 5.39 -22.59
N VAL A 99 6.44 4.53 -23.60
CA VAL A 99 6.11 4.94 -24.98
C VAL A 99 4.68 5.46 -25.06
N GLY A 100 4.52 6.62 -25.71
CA GLY A 100 3.23 7.29 -25.84
C GLY A 100 2.84 8.14 -24.64
N LYS A 101 3.54 8.03 -23.49
CA LYS A 101 3.27 8.79 -22.26
C LYS A 101 1.78 8.82 -21.89
N ASN A 102 1.10 7.69 -22.05
CA ASN A 102 -0.30 7.61 -21.70
C ASN A 102 -0.41 7.46 -20.18
N GLN A 103 -1.32 8.22 -19.58
CA GLN A 103 -1.71 8.00 -18.20
C GLN A 103 -2.29 6.58 -18.07
N ARG A 104 -1.86 5.86 -17.04
CA ARG A 104 -2.31 4.51 -16.71
C ARG A 104 -2.83 4.50 -15.28
N GLU A 105 -4.07 4.06 -15.12
CA GLU A 105 -4.58 3.66 -13.82
C GLU A 105 -3.90 2.36 -13.39
N ILE A 106 -3.32 2.33 -12.19
CA ILE A 106 -2.63 1.18 -11.63
C ILE A 106 -3.35 0.61 -10.40
N ALA A 107 -4.10 1.45 -9.67
CA ALA A 107 -4.92 1.00 -8.56
C ALA A 107 -6.23 1.78 -8.53
N SER A 108 -7.34 1.10 -8.24
CA SER A 108 -8.63 1.75 -8.06
C SER A 108 -9.52 0.99 -7.09
N TYR A 109 -10.35 1.74 -6.37
CA TYR A 109 -11.41 1.21 -5.53
C TYR A 109 -12.48 2.29 -5.32
N GLY A 110 -13.75 1.93 -5.51
CA GLY A 110 -14.86 2.86 -5.28
C GLY A 110 -14.73 4.11 -6.15
N SER A 111 -14.70 5.29 -5.52
CA SER A 111 -14.45 6.54 -6.24
C SER A 111 -12.98 6.86 -6.48
N CYS A 112 -12.05 6.21 -5.77
CA CYS A 112 -10.63 6.55 -5.79
C CYS A 112 -9.88 5.78 -6.88
N SER A 113 -9.12 6.50 -7.69
CA SER A 113 -8.22 5.94 -8.69
C SER A 113 -6.83 6.55 -8.52
N PHE A 114 -5.81 5.71 -8.68
CA PHE A 114 -4.41 6.10 -8.69
C PHE A 114 -3.82 5.76 -10.05
N GLY A 115 -3.24 6.76 -10.70
CA GLY A 115 -2.58 6.53 -11.98
C GLY A 115 -1.26 7.24 -12.13
N VAL A 116 -0.50 6.78 -13.12
CA VAL A 116 0.88 7.18 -13.39
C VAL A 116 1.12 7.44 -14.87
N GLU A 117 2.05 8.33 -15.18
CA GLU A 117 2.41 8.72 -16.55
C GLU A 117 3.91 9.04 -16.62
N ALA A 118 4.60 8.56 -17.64
CA ALA A 118 6.01 8.93 -17.86
C ALA A 118 6.16 10.40 -18.29
N THR A 119 7.09 11.14 -17.69
CA THR A 119 7.34 12.55 -18.05
C THR A 119 8.15 12.69 -19.33
N GLU A 120 8.97 11.69 -19.67
CA GLU A 120 9.88 11.68 -20.81
C GLU A 120 10.05 10.29 -21.42
N VAL A 121 10.47 10.23 -22.69
CA VAL A 121 10.81 8.97 -23.38
C VAL A 121 12.28 9.01 -23.77
N THR A 122 13.16 8.63 -22.83
CA THR A 122 14.61 8.78 -23.01
C THR A 122 15.35 7.49 -22.62
N GLY A 123 15.28 6.47 -23.46
CA GLY A 123 16.04 5.21 -23.31
C GLY A 123 15.30 4.10 -22.56
N ASN A 124 14.46 4.44 -21.57
CA ASN A 124 13.59 3.46 -20.93
C ASN A 124 12.42 3.06 -21.83
N VAL A 125 12.03 1.80 -21.78
CA VAL A 125 10.79 1.29 -22.40
C VAL A 125 9.67 1.14 -21.38
N ASN A 126 10.01 0.90 -20.11
CA ASN A 126 9.08 0.80 -19.00
C ASN A 126 9.69 1.32 -17.69
N PHE A 127 8.84 1.53 -16.70
CA PHE A 127 9.19 1.84 -15.32
C PHE A 127 8.33 1.04 -14.34
N GLN A 128 8.83 0.87 -13.14
CA GLN A 128 8.19 0.15 -12.04
C GLN A 128 7.64 1.13 -11.01
N VAL A 129 6.47 0.82 -10.45
CA VAL A 129 5.92 1.51 -9.28
C VAL A 129 5.56 0.43 -8.27
N GLY A 130 6.12 0.53 -7.07
CA GLY A 130 5.88 -0.44 -6.02
C GLY A 130 4.62 -0.15 -5.21
N GLY A 131 4.06 -1.18 -4.59
CA GLY A 131 2.90 -1.05 -3.69
C GLY A 131 3.16 -0.08 -2.53
N GLN A 132 4.37 -0.07 -1.99
CA GLN A 132 4.75 0.81 -0.89
C GLN A 132 4.77 2.29 -1.32
N ASP A 133 5.11 2.58 -2.58
CA ASP A 133 5.10 3.93 -3.14
C ASP A 133 3.67 4.47 -3.20
N VAL A 134 2.74 3.68 -3.73
CA VAL A 134 1.31 4.04 -3.81
C VAL A 134 0.72 4.24 -2.40
N ILE A 135 1.01 3.33 -1.46
CA ILE A 135 0.58 3.47 -0.05
C ILE A 135 1.11 4.77 0.55
N GLY A 136 2.40 5.06 0.36
CA GLY A 136 3.04 6.27 0.88
C GLY A 136 2.41 7.54 0.34
N ILE A 137 2.23 7.60 -0.98
CA ILE A 137 1.65 8.77 -1.66
C ILE A 137 0.20 9.00 -1.22
N ILE A 138 -0.64 7.97 -1.19
CA ILE A 138 -2.04 8.12 -0.76
C ILE A 138 -2.11 8.60 0.70
N ASN A 139 -1.32 8.02 1.60
CA ASN A 139 -1.30 8.43 3.01
C ASN A 139 -0.87 9.90 3.16
N LEU A 140 0.21 10.32 2.49
CA LEU A 140 0.70 11.70 2.55
C LEU A 140 -0.27 12.69 1.90
N ALA A 141 -0.94 12.31 0.81
CA ALA A 141 -1.96 13.14 0.17
C ALA A 141 -3.19 13.32 1.08
N ILE A 142 -3.65 12.26 1.75
CA ILE A 142 -4.74 12.33 2.74
C ILE A 142 -4.33 13.20 3.92
N GLU A 143 -3.11 13.05 4.44
CA GLU A 143 -2.61 13.87 5.55
C GLU A 143 -2.58 15.37 5.19
N LYS A 144 -2.14 15.69 3.97
CA LYS A 144 -2.01 17.08 3.51
C LYS A 144 -3.35 17.72 3.11
N PHE A 145 -4.22 16.98 2.44
CA PHE A 145 -5.37 17.55 1.71
C PHE A 145 -6.72 16.88 2.04
N GLY A 146 -6.74 15.77 2.78
CA GLY A 146 -7.94 14.98 3.07
C GLY A 146 -8.92 15.56 4.10
N GLY A 147 -8.73 16.81 4.55
CA GLY A 147 -9.48 17.41 5.66
C GLY A 147 -10.99 17.51 5.44
N SER A 148 -11.45 17.53 4.17
CA SER A 148 -12.86 17.56 3.79
C SER A 148 -13.53 16.17 3.72
N GLY A 149 -12.77 15.08 3.93
CA GLY A 149 -13.22 13.71 3.65
C GLY A 149 -13.12 13.34 2.17
N LYS A 150 -12.69 14.27 1.31
CA LYS A 150 -12.32 14.05 -0.09
C LYS A 150 -10.83 14.31 -0.27
N VAL A 151 -10.22 13.70 -1.28
CA VAL A 151 -8.81 13.93 -1.59
C VAL A 151 -8.58 13.86 -3.10
N GLY A 152 -8.02 14.91 -3.68
CA GLY A 152 -7.50 14.90 -5.05
C GLY A 152 -6.10 15.48 -5.02
N ALA A 153 -5.14 14.80 -5.64
CA ALA A 153 -3.76 15.26 -5.62
C ALA A 153 -3.01 14.77 -6.84
N LYS A 154 -1.94 15.47 -7.21
CA LYS A 154 -1.00 15.01 -8.22
C LYS A 154 0.41 15.39 -7.81
N GLY A 155 1.39 14.80 -8.47
CA GLY A 155 2.79 15.13 -8.25
C GLY A 155 3.70 14.46 -9.25
N ASP A 156 4.99 14.62 -9.01
CA ASP A 156 6.08 14.05 -9.76
C ASP A 156 7.00 13.27 -8.81
N MET A 157 7.54 12.17 -9.29
CA MET A 157 8.51 11.32 -8.61
C MET A 157 9.47 10.71 -9.64
N GLY A 158 10.63 10.24 -9.19
CA GLY A 158 11.52 9.39 -9.98
C GLY A 158 11.28 7.93 -9.63
N CYS A 159 11.21 7.05 -10.62
CA CYS A 159 11.05 5.61 -10.42
C CYS A 159 12.09 4.80 -11.17
N ASN A 160 12.31 3.56 -10.75
CA ASN A 160 13.18 2.62 -11.46
C ASN A 160 12.65 2.39 -12.88
N GLY A 161 13.47 2.71 -13.87
CA GLY A 161 13.26 2.33 -15.26
C GLY A 161 14.20 1.20 -15.66
N ASN A 162 13.88 0.50 -16.74
CA ASN A 162 14.65 -0.69 -17.14
C ASN A 162 16.11 -0.41 -17.55
N VAL A 163 16.49 0.85 -17.84
CA VAL A 163 17.87 1.25 -18.17
C VAL A 163 18.42 2.24 -17.13
N LYS A 164 17.58 3.17 -16.66
CA LYS A 164 17.94 4.24 -15.73
C LYS A 164 16.67 4.75 -15.04
N ASP A 165 16.81 5.66 -14.08
CA ASP A 165 15.68 6.36 -13.46
C ASP A 165 14.76 7.02 -14.50
N GLN A 166 13.46 6.89 -14.26
CA GLN A 166 12.38 7.42 -15.09
C GLN A 166 11.60 8.47 -14.30
N GLY A 167 11.45 9.66 -14.86
CA GLY A 167 10.52 10.64 -14.31
C GLY A 167 9.07 10.19 -14.54
N VAL A 168 8.27 10.25 -13.48
CA VAL A 168 6.88 9.79 -13.45
C VAL A 168 6.00 10.86 -12.80
N LYS A 169 4.89 11.20 -13.45
CA LYS A 169 3.76 11.90 -12.86
C LYS A 169 2.80 10.90 -12.26
N TRP A 170 2.16 11.28 -11.17
CA TRP A 170 1.07 10.51 -10.58
C TRP A 170 -0.13 11.39 -10.27
N GLY A 171 -1.30 10.77 -10.12
CA GLY A 171 -2.52 11.45 -9.72
C GLY A 171 -3.48 10.54 -8.96
N ILE A 172 -4.18 11.15 -7.99
CA ILE A 172 -5.33 10.62 -7.27
C ILE A 172 -6.56 11.37 -7.77
N TYR A 173 -7.52 10.65 -8.35
CA TYR A 173 -8.71 11.23 -8.98
C TYR A 173 -9.94 10.32 -8.85
#